data_AF-A0A2J8J6Z1-F1
#
_entry.id   AF-A0A2J8J6Z1-F1
#
_cell.length_a   1.000
_cell.length_b   1.000
_cell.length_c   1.000
_cell.angle_alpha   90.00
_cell.angle_beta   90.00
_cell.angle_gamma   90.00
#
_symmetry.space_group_name_H-M   'P 1'
#
loop_
_entity.id
_entity.type
_entity.pdbx_description
1 polymer ?
#
loop_
_entity_poly.entity_id
_entity_poly.type
_entity_poly.pdbx_seq_one_letter_code
_entity_poly.pdbx_strand_id
1 'polypeptide(L)'
;MFCVTPPELETKMNITKGGLVLFSANSNSSCMELSKKIAERLGVEMGKVQVYQEPNRETRVQIQESVRGKDVFIIQTVSKDVNTTIMELLIMVYACKTSCAKSIIGVIPYFPYSKQCKMRKRGSIVSKLLASMMCKAGLT
;
A
#
# COMPACT_ATOMS: atom_id res chain seq x y z
N MET A 1 24.91 24.14 31.04
CA MET A 1 24.71 22.77 30.51
C MET A 1 23.94 22.92 29.20
N PHE A 2 24.66 23.14 28.10
CA PHE A 2 24.05 23.35 26.79
C PHE A 2 23.98 22.00 26.07
N CYS A 3 22.78 21.44 25.94
CA CYS A 3 22.54 20.31 25.03
C CYS A 3 22.68 20.83 23.60
N VAL A 4 23.79 20.50 22.97
CA VAL A 4 23.98 20.67 21.53
C VAL A 4 23.03 19.69 20.84
N THR A 5 22.02 20.21 20.14
CA THR A 5 21.22 19.42 19.20
C THR A 5 22.14 18.80 18.16
N PRO A 6 22.08 17.47 17.91
CA PRO A 6 22.90 16.86 16.87
C PRO A 6 22.53 17.46 15.50
N PRO A 7 23.50 17.59 14.59
CA PRO A 7 23.28 18.22 13.30
C PRO A 7 22.23 17.44 12.50
N GLU A 8 21.29 18.17 11.88
CA GLU A 8 20.36 17.64 10.90
C GLU A 8 21.16 16.98 9.78
N LEU A 9 21.18 15.64 9.81
CA LEU A 9 21.77 14.86 8.73
C LEU A 9 20.85 15.06 7.53
N GLU A 10 21.24 15.93 6.60
CA GLU A 10 20.63 16.00 5.27
C GLU A 10 20.72 14.60 4.64
N THR A 11 19.65 13.82 4.82
CA THR A 11 19.49 12.53 4.17
C THR A 11 19.42 12.80 2.68
N LYS A 12 20.56 12.71 1.99
CA LYS A 12 20.59 12.60 0.53
C LYS A 12 19.67 11.45 0.17
N MET A 13 18.46 11.77 -0.28
CA MET A 13 17.50 10.79 -0.76
C MET A 13 18.13 10.14 -1.98
N ASN A 14 18.66 8.94 -1.76
CA ASN A 14 19.25 8.16 -2.81
C ASN A 14 18.09 7.80 -3.75
N ILE A 15 18.06 8.44 -4.91
CA ILE A 15 17.30 7.95 -6.05
C ILE A 15 17.81 6.54 -6.31
N THR A 16 17.11 5.55 -5.76
CA THR A 16 17.44 4.14 -5.94
C THR A 16 17.48 3.89 -7.44
N LYS A 17 18.67 3.56 -7.95
CA LYS A 17 18.98 3.31 -9.37
C LYS A 17 18.09 2.23 -10.04
N GLY A 18 17.26 1.51 -9.29
CA GLY A 18 16.18 0.69 -9.81
C GLY A 18 14.86 1.38 -9.49
N GLY A 19 14.07 1.72 -10.51
CA GLY A 19 12.82 2.49 -10.39
C GLY A 19 11.81 1.86 -9.43
N LEU A 20 11.98 2.09 -8.14
CA LEU A 20 11.13 1.66 -7.05
C LEU A 20 10.16 2.79 -6.74
N VAL A 21 8.88 2.45 -6.52
CA VAL A 21 7.84 3.41 -6.11
C VAL A 21 7.11 2.85 -4.91
N LEU A 22 6.96 3.68 -3.87
CA LEU A 22 6.29 3.29 -2.63
C LEU A 22 4.97 4.07 -2.49
N PHE A 23 3.84 3.37 -2.44
CA PHE A 23 2.52 3.98 -2.22
C PHE A 23 1.94 3.55 -0.87
N SER A 24 1.15 4.46 -0.27
CA SER A 24 0.21 4.12 0.82
C SER A 24 -1.17 3.93 0.21
N ALA A 25 -1.78 2.77 0.42
CA ALA A 25 -3.07 2.43 -0.16
C ALA A 25 -4.28 3.08 0.49
N ASN A 26 -4.14 3.62 1.70
CA ASN A 26 -5.21 4.32 2.38
C ASN A 26 -4.73 5.66 2.94
N SER A 27 -5.71 6.52 3.22
CA SER A 27 -5.52 7.86 3.79
C SER A 27 -5.53 7.88 5.32
N ASN A 28 -5.55 6.71 5.96
CA ASN A 28 -5.51 6.62 7.41
C ASN A 28 -4.13 7.06 7.92
N SER A 29 -4.12 7.89 8.97
CA SER A 29 -2.89 8.48 9.53
C SER A 29 -1.87 7.42 9.92
N SER A 30 -2.32 6.29 10.47
CA SER A 30 -1.45 5.16 10.85
C SER A 30 -0.78 4.48 9.65
N CYS A 31 -1.45 4.39 8.51
CA CYS A 31 -0.85 3.83 7.29
C CYS A 31 0.22 4.75 6.74
N MET A 32 -0.09 6.04 6.69
CA MET A 32 0.84 7.05 6.20
C MET A 32 2.07 7.16 7.11
N GLU A 33 1.90 7.10 8.43
CA GLU A 33 3.01 7.11 9.38
C GLU A 33 3.94 5.91 9.19
N LEU A 34 3.37 4.70 9.08
CA LEU A 34 4.16 3.50 8.81
C LEU A 34 4.88 3.58 7.47
N SER A 35 4.19 4.05 6.43
CA SER A 35 4.75 4.17 5.08
C SER A 35 5.90 5.18 5.04
N LYS A 36 5.77 6.33 5.71
CA LYS A 36 6.85 7.32 5.84
C LYS A 36 8.06 6.75 6.57
N LYS A 37 7.87 6.04 7.69
CA LYS A 37 8.99 5.39 8.42
C LYS A 37 9.71 4.35 7.55
N ILE A 38 8.98 3.62 6.71
CA ILE A 38 9.57 2.66 5.76
C ILE A 38 10.33 3.42 4.66
N ALA A 39 9.74 4.48 4.11
CA ALA A 39 10.36 5.34 3.09
C ALA A 39 11.68 5.96 3.57
N GLU A 40 11.67 6.54 4.77
CA GLU A 40 12.85 7.13 5.43
C GLU A 40 13.98 6.11 5.62
N ARG A 41 13.65 4.90 6.09
CA ARG A 41 14.63 3.81 6.28
C ARG A 41 15.20 3.30 4.96
N LEU A 42 14.42 3.32 3.89
CA LEU A 42 14.84 2.93 2.54
C LEU A 42 15.54 4.08 1.80
N GLY A 43 15.45 5.32 2.31
CA GLY A 43 15.98 6.51 1.66
C GLY A 43 15.25 6.91 0.37
N VAL A 44 13.96 6.55 0.25
CA VAL A 44 13.13 6.80 -0.94
C VAL A 44 11.99 7.76 -0.63
N GLU A 45 11.54 8.51 -1.63
CA GLU A 45 10.35 9.34 -1.51
C GLU A 45 9.07 8.52 -1.67
N MET A 46 8.01 8.93 -0.96
CA MET A 46 6.67 8.39 -1.15
C MET A 46 6.11 8.83 -2.50
N GLY A 47 5.49 7.88 -3.19
CA GLY A 47 4.82 8.14 -4.43
C GLY A 47 3.54 8.97 -4.26
N LYS A 48 3.23 9.77 -5.28
CA LYS A 48 2.06 10.66 -5.33
C LYS A 48 0.83 9.88 -5.78
N VAL A 49 -0.06 9.62 -4.84
CA VAL A 49 -1.34 8.95 -5.08
C VAL A 49 -2.43 9.63 -4.28
N GLN A 50 -3.61 9.74 -4.86
CA GLN A 50 -4.82 10.18 -4.16
C GLN A 50 -5.77 9.01 -4.01
N VAL A 51 -6.17 8.75 -2.77
CA VAL A 51 -7.18 7.76 -2.39
C VAL A 51 -8.27 8.48 -1.62
N TYR A 52 -9.50 8.41 -2.12
CA TYR A 52 -10.63 9.08 -1.50
C TYR A 52 -11.92 8.28 -1.72
N GLN A 53 -12.89 8.56 -0.86
CA GLN A 53 -14.24 8.04 -1.00
C GLN A 53 -15.14 9.11 -1.62
N GLU A 54 -15.89 8.71 -2.63
CA GLU A 54 -16.96 9.51 -3.21
C GLU A 54 -18.14 9.61 -2.23
N PRO A 55 -19.06 10.58 -2.40
CA PRO A 55 -20.22 10.74 -1.49
C PRO A 55 -21.12 9.50 -1.36
N ASN A 56 -21.11 8.62 -2.37
CA ASN A 56 -21.80 7.33 -2.38
C ASN A 56 -21.01 6.20 -1.69
N ARG A 57 -19.86 6.51 -1.07
CA ARG A 57 -18.90 5.59 -0.42
C ARG A 57 -18.14 4.66 -1.36
N GLU A 58 -18.19 4.91 -2.66
CA GLU A 58 -17.30 4.22 -3.60
C GLU A 58 -15.86 4.71 -3.43
N THR A 59 -14.92 3.78 -3.54
CA THR A 59 -13.50 4.09 -3.40
C THR A 59 -12.91 4.45 -4.76
N ARG A 60 -12.18 5.56 -4.82
CA ARG A 60 -11.48 6.00 -6.02
C ARG A 60 -10.00 6.20 -5.73
N VAL A 61 -9.17 5.72 -6.67
CA VAL A 61 -7.72 5.82 -6.60
C VAL A 61 -7.21 6.49 -7.86
N GLN A 62 -6.37 7.51 -7.70
CA GLN A 62 -5.71 8.21 -8.80
C GLN A 62 -4.20 8.27 -8.54
N ILE A 63 -3.44 7.59 -9.39
CA ILE A 63 -1.97 7.63 -9.38
C ILE A 63 -1.55 8.91 -10.13
N GLN A 64 -0.73 9.75 -9.50
CA GLN A 64 -0.34 11.07 -10.03
C GLN A 64 1.07 11.09 -10.62
N GLU A 65 1.71 9.94 -10.72
CA GLU A 65 3.04 9.77 -11.28
C GLU A 65 3.12 8.55 -12.20
N SER A 66 4.16 8.50 -13.05
CA SER A 66 4.38 7.35 -13.91
C SER A 66 4.98 6.17 -13.13
N VAL A 67 4.28 5.03 -13.18
CA VAL A 67 4.69 3.75 -12.58
C VAL A 67 5.10 2.72 -13.63
N ARG A 68 5.14 3.10 -14.92
CA ARG A 68 5.41 2.19 -16.03
C ARG A 68 6.81 1.58 -15.92
N GLY A 69 6.90 0.25 -15.97
CA GLY A 69 8.16 -0.48 -15.91
C GLY A 69 8.87 -0.41 -14.54
N LYS A 70 8.23 0.19 -13.53
CA LYS A 70 8.76 0.33 -12.17
C LYS A 70 8.29 -0.81 -11.27
N ASP A 71 9.06 -1.06 -10.21
CA ASP A 71 8.72 -2.01 -9.15
C ASP A 71 7.93 -1.23 -8.07
N VAL A 72 6.65 -1.53 -7.95
CA VAL A 72 5.70 -0.78 -7.11
C VAL A 72 5.43 -1.54 -5.81
N PHE A 73 5.61 -0.87 -4.69
CA PHE A 73 5.31 -1.38 -3.36
C PHE A 73 4.10 -0.64 -2.81
N ILE A 74 3.04 -1.36 -2.49
CA ILE A 74 1.81 -0.81 -1.95
C ILE A 74 1.71 -1.22 -0.49
N ILE A 75 1.85 -0.27 0.41
CA ILE A 75 1.68 -0.49 1.85
C ILE A 75 0.20 -0.28 2.18
N GLN A 76 -0.41 -1.29 2.78
CA GLN A 76 -1.79 -1.19 3.27
C GLN A 76 -1.88 -1.65 4.72
N THR A 77 -2.45 -0.79 5.56
CA THR A 77 -2.83 -1.14 6.94
C THR A 77 -4.33 -1.29 7.05
N VAL A 78 -4.80 -2.10 8.00
CA VAL A 78 -6.23 -2.36 8.18
C VAL A 78 -6.82 -1.37 9.17
N SER A 79 -7.86 -0.65 8.74
CA SER A 79 -8.63 0.28 9.57
C SER A 79 -9.84 -0.39 10.25
N LYS A 80 -10.69 0.40 10.91
CA LYS A 80 -11.98 -0.10 11.45
C LYS A 80 -12.89 -0.65 10.35
N ASP A 81 -12.83 -0.11 9.13
CA ASP A 81 -13.56 -0.62 7.97
C ASP A 81 -12.65 -1.49 7.11
N VAL A 82 -12.65 -2.79 7.43
CA VAL A 82 -11.80 -3.78 6.77
C VAL A 82 -12.15 -3.93 5.28
N ASN A 83 -13.43 -3.81 4.93
CA ASN A 83 -13.89 -4.05 3.56
C ASN A 83 -13.48 -2.91 2.64
N THR A 84 -13.64 -1.67 3.09
CA THR A 84 -13.12 -0.49 2.38
C THR A 84 -11.62 -0.62 2.16
N THR A 85 -10.84 -0.96 3.19
CA THR A 85 -9.39 -1.11 3.06
C THR A 85 -8.99 -2.17 2.02
N ILE A 86 -9.74 -3.27 1.94
CA ILE A 86 -9.52 -4.29 0.91
C ILE A 86 -9.81 -3.72 -0.48
N MET A 87 -10.91 -2.98 -0.64
CA MET A 87 -11.27 -2.37 -1.93
C MET A 87 -10.25 -1.31 -2.37
N GLU A 88 -9.80 -0.44 -1.47
CA GLU A 88 -8.72 0.53 -1.72
C GLU A 88 -7.46 -0.15 -2.26
N LEU A 89 -7.04 -1.25 -1.61
CA LEU A 89 -5.87 -2.01 -2.04
C LEU A 89 -6.09 -2.65 -3.42
N LEU A 90 -7.21 -3.34 -3.62
CA LEU A 90 -7.49 -4.02 -4.90
C LEU A 90 -7.56 -3.02 -6.06
N ILE A 91 -8.21 -1.87 -5.86
CA ILE A 91 -8.31 -0.81 -6.87
C ILE A 91 -6.94 -0.20 -7.15
N MET A 92 -6.12 0.05 -6.13
CA MET A 92 -4.76 0.58 -6.32
C MET A 92 -3.86 -0.41 -7.07
N VAL A 93 -3.90 -1.70 -6.71
CA VAL A 93 -3.17 -2.75 -7.42
C VAL A 93 -3.59 -2.82 -8.88
N TYR A 94 -4.91 -2.79 -9.13
CA TYR A 94 -5.44 -2.85 -10.49
C TYR A 94 -5.09 -1.59 -11.31
N ALA A 95 -5.08 -0.41 -10.68
CA ALA A 95 -4.62 0.82 -11.31
C ALA A 95 -3.13 0.72 -11.70
N CYS A 96 -2.26 0.24 -10.80
CA CYS A 96 -0.84 0.02 -11.09
C CYS A 96 -0.62 -0.99 -12.23
N LYS A 97 -1.41 -2.06 -12.25
CA LYS A 97 -1.38 -3.07 -13.33
C LYS A 97 -1.76 -2.45 -14.67
N THR A 98 -2.84 -1.67 -14.69
CA THR A 98 -3.32 -0.97 -15.90
C THR A 98 -2.32 0.08 -16.39
N SER A 99 -1.56 0.68 -15.47
CA SER A 99 -0.44 1.60 -15.77
C SER A 99 0.89 0.89 -16.14
N CYS A 100 0.86 -0.42 -16.39
CA CYS A 100 2.01 -1.22 -16.83
C CYS A 100 3.20 -1.19 -15.85
N ALA A 101 2.93 -1.24 -14.54
CA ALA A 101 3.96 -1.52 -13.55
C ALA A 101 4.62 -2.89 -13.82
N LYS A 102 5.93 -2.99 -13.57
CA LYS A 102 6.70 -4.22 -13.80
C LYS A 102 6.41 -5.28 -12.76
N SER A 103 6.29 -4.88 -11.50
CA SER A 103 5.95 -5.75 -10.37
C SER A 103 5.16 -4.95 -9.35
N ILE A 104 4.15 -5.58 -8.74
CA ILE A 104 3.24 -4.92 -7.78
C ILE A 104 3.22 -5.75 -6.50
N ILE A 105 3.92 -5.25 -5.49
CA ILE A 105 4.18 -5.94 -4.23
C ILE A 105 3.31 -5.33 -3.14
N GLY A 106 2.42 -6.14 -2.55
CA GLY A 106 1.55 -5.72 -1.45
C GLY A 106 2.20 -5.94 -0.09
N VAL A 107 2.53 -4.86 0.61
CA VAL A 107 3.01 -4.90 2.00
C VAL A 107 1.81 -4.75 2.93
N ILE A 108 1.35 -5.86 3.49
CA ILE A 108 0.15 -5.91 4.32
C ILE A 108 0.54 -6.44 5.71
N PRO A 109 0.94 -5.56 6.67
CA PRO A 109 1.44 -6.00 7.97
C PRO A 109 0.44 -6.84 8.76
N TYR A 110 -0.85 -6.50 8.66
CA TYR A 110 -1.93 -7.27 9.23
C TYR A 110 -2.86 -7.74 8.12
N PHE A 111 -2.83 -9.05 7.81
CA PHE A 111 -3.62 -9.62 6.73
C PHE A 111 -5.10 -9.73 7.14
N PRO A 112 -6.03 -9.03 6.45
CA PRO A 112 -7.44 -9.05 6.83
C PRO A 112 -8.07 -10.42 6.53
N TYR A 113 -9.11 -10.76 7.30
CA TYR A 113 -9.77 -12.08 7.25
C TYR A 113 -8.86 -13.30 7.51
N SER A 114 -7.63 -13.11 7.98
CA SER A 114 -6.68 -14.18 8.31
C SER A 114 -7.22 -15.21 9.31
N LYS A 115 -8.08 -14.78 10.25
CA LYS A 115 -8.75 -15.68 11.21
C LYS A 115 -9.75 -16.64 10.54
N GLN A 116 -10.24 -16.31 9.34
CA GLN A 116 -11.16 -17.13 8.54
C GLN A 116 -10.41 -17.98 7.50
N CYS A 117 -9.29 -18.58 7.90
CA CYS A 117 -8.44 -19.44 7.08
C CYS A 117 -8.85 -20.92 7.07
N LYS A 118 -9.77 -21.33 7.96
CA LYS A 118 -10.29 -22.70 8.04
C LYS A 118 -11.78 -22.72 7.79
N MET A 119 -12.24 -23.68 6.98
CA MET A 119 -13.66 -23.90 6.75
C MET A 119 -14.32 -24.39 8.05
N ARG A 120 -15.37 -23.70 8.50
CA ARG A 120 -16.16 -24.09 9.67
C ARG A 120 -17.56 -24.47 9.22
N LYS A 121 -17.99 -25.71 9.52
CA LYS A 121 -19.28 -26.27 9.08
C LYS A 121 -19.46 -26.07 7.56
N ARG A 122 -20.65 -25.66 7.10
CA ARG A 122 -20.95 -25.26 5.71
C ARG A 122 -20.61 -23.78 5.48
N GLY A 123 -19.37 -23.39 5.76
CA GLY A 123 -18.87 -22.02 5.66
C GLY A 123 -17.88 -21.82 4.51
N SER A 124 -17.34 -20.62 4.37
CA SER A 124 -16.33 -20.27 3.36
C SER A 124 -14.94 -20.10 3.98
N ILE A 125 -13.90 -20.15 3.12
CA ILE A 125 -12.53 -19.81 3.49
C ILE A 125 -12.23 -18.40 2.94
N VAL A 126 -12.67 -17.38 3.65
CA VAL A 126 -12.60 -15.98 3.17
C VAL A 126 -11.15 -15.52 2.97
N SER A 127 -10.21 -16.00 3.79
CA SER A 127 -8.79 -15.70 3.58
C SER A 127 -8.28 -16.17 2.22
N LYS A 128 -8.78 -17.32 1.71
CA LYS A 128 -8.41 -17.85 0.39
C LYS A 128 -9.10 -17.08 -0.74
N LEU A 129 -10.35 -16.65 -0.53
CA LEU A 129 -11.06 -15.75 -1.44
C LEU A 129 -10.27 -14.45 -1.60
N LEU A 130 -9.87 -13.83 -0.49
CA LEU A 130 -9.10 -12.58 -0.50
C LEU A 130 -7.77 -12.71 -1.26
N ALA A 131 -7.00 -13.75 -0.96
CA ALA A 131 -5.75 -14.02 -1.69
C ALA A 131 -6.00 -14.19 -3.21
N SER A 132 -7.06 -14.91 -3.58
CA SER A 132 -7.44 -15.09 -4.99
C SER A 132 -7.81 -13.76 -5.66
N MET A 133 -8.50 -12.87 -4.95
CA MET A 133 -8.83 -11.52 -5.45
C MET A 133 -7.58 -10.67 -5.65
N MET A 134 -6.63 -10.69 -4.70
CA MET A 134 -5.37 -9.96 -4.82
C MET A 134 -4.56 -10.42 -6.04
N CYS A 135 -4.40 -11.74 -6.22
CA CYS A 135 -3.73 -12.28 -7.40
C CYS A 135 -4.44 -11.87 -8.70
N LYS A 136 -5.78 -11.94 -8.75
CA LYS A 136 -6.55 -11.52 -9.93
C LYS A 136 -6.40 -10.03 -10.23
N ALA A 137 -6.36 -9.18 -9.20
CA ALA A 137 -6.17 -7.74 -9.34
C ALA A 137 -4.80 -7.38 -9.95
N GLY A 138 -3.77 -8.22 -9.77
CA GLY A 138 -2.43 -7.98 -10.33
C GLY A 138 -1.30 -8.00 -9.33
N LEU A 139 -1.55 -8.38 -8.08
CA LEU A 139 -0.48 -8.55 -7.10
C LEU A 139 0.46 -9.66 -7.59
N THR A 140 1.76 -9.37 -7.60
CA THR A 140 2.83 -10.30 -8.01
C THR A 140 3.53 -10.85 -6.78
#